data_AF-A0A1I5TMC5-F1
#
_entry.id   AF-A0A1I5TMC5-F1
#
_cell.length_a   1.000
_cell.length_b   1.000
_cell.length_c   1.000
_cell.angle_alpha   90.00
_cell.angle_beta   90.00
_cell.angle_gamma   90.00
#
_symmetry.space_group_name_H-M   'P 1'
#
loop_
_entity.id
_entity.type
_entity.pdbx_description
1 polymer ?
#
loop_
_entity_poly.entity_id
_entity_poly.type
_entity_poly.pdbx_seq_one_letter_code
_entity_poly.pdbx_strand_id
1 'polypeptide(L)'
;MKTIHLKLNDKIAYFELFEKEAPITCQRLLDILPQKIDIHYAKFAGQEIFGVLPMMAPIEGGKSLNEIDQGCVAFYPDRAFFCIYYGALQDEEVSITVIGQLRADPDFIGEMEKCRFRQGDILEIYDPDAASRAYEPHKFLIDTKMSWTKLPDDIRHVFEKRGIALPGGPIIYSDGESRKLADLVYTMYLSALNGEEYGKDFIARLLDYCAFKIGGWCGMTDCAEDVLRYKDLLLDGRHDPKEVLVDFVYWVNRMSMWIDLLIPWEDVTELMRRPNDIVPNF
;
A
#
# COMPACT_ATOMS: atom_id res chain seq x y z
N MET A 1 -19.53 14.24 16.06
CA MET A 1 -18.87 13.44 15.02
C MET A 1 -17.44 13.30 15.47
N LYS A 2 -16.91 12.09 15.55
CA LYS A 2 -15.55 11.87 16.07
C LYS A 2 -14.53 12.46 15.10
N THR A 3 -13.50 13.11 15.62
CA THR A 3 -12.44 13.73 14.83
C THR A 3 -11.13 12.99 15.05
N ILE A 4 -10.44 12.66 13.96
CA ILE A 4 -9.10 12.07 14.01
C ILE A 4 -8.09 13.07 13.46
N HIS A 5 -6.99 13.22 14.18
CA HIS A 5 -5.94 14.17 13.85
C HIS A 5 -4.89 13.53 12.95
N LEU A 6 -4.38 14.36 12.05
CA LEU A 6 -3.32 14.05 11.11
C LEU A 6 -2.17 15.01 11.38
N LYS A 7 -0.96 14.50 11.55
CA LYS A 7 0.25 15.32 11.64
C LYS A 7 1.23 14.96 10.52
N LEU A 8 1.62 15.97 9.75
CA LEU A 8 2.60 15.88 8.67
C LEU A 8 3.55 17.08 8.75
N ASN A 9 4.85 16.85 8.93
CA ASN A 9 5.87 17.91 8.99
C ASN A 9 5.50 19.10 9.90
N ASP A 10 5.05 18.80 11.14
CA ASP A 10 4.58 19.76 12.16
C ASP A 10 3.30 20.54 11.82
N LYS A 11 2.69 20.28 10.67
CA LYS A 11 1.33 20.73 10.33
C LYS A 11 0.31 19.73 10.86
N ILE A 12 -0.81 20.25 11.34
CA ILE A 12 -1.91 19.45 11.88
C ILE A 12 -3.17 19.74 11.07
N ALA A 13 -3.82 18.67 10.62
CA ALA A 13 -5.17 18.70 10.12
C ALA A 13 -6.02 17.70 10.92
N TYR A 14 -7.31 17.65 10.65
CA TYR A 14 -8.17 16.59 11.16
C TYR A 14 -9.16 16.18 10.08
N PHE A 15 -9.75 15.00 10.26
CA PHE A 15 -10.91 14.61 9.49
C PHE A 15 -12.03 14.15 10.41
N GLU A 16 -13.25 14.40 9.96
CA GLU A 16 -14.46 14.00 10.67
C GLU A 16 -14.81 12.58 10.22
N LEU A 17 -14.97 11.61 11.14
CA LEU A 17 -15.30 10.22 10.79
C LEU A 17 -16.77 10.02 10.47
N PHE A 18 -17.02 9.29 9.39
CA PHE A 18 -18.33 8.81 8.97
C PHE A 18 -18.64 7.44 9.61
N GLU A 19 -18.75 7.41 10.94
CA GLU A 19 -18.98 6.18 11.71
C GLU A 19 -20.29 5.47 11.37
N LYS A 20 -21.26 6.17 10.77
CA LYS A 20 -22.55 5.57 10.38
C LYS A 20 -22.50 4.97 8.98
N GLU A 21 -21.73 5.58 8.09
CA GLU A 21 -21.62 5.21 6.69
C GLU A 21 -20.60 4.07 6.50
N ALA A 22 -19.54 4.04 7.31
CA ALA A 22 -18.49 3.03 7.29
C ALA A 22 -18.18 2.49 8.70
N PRO A 23 -19.16 1.90 9.41
CA PRO A 23 -19.03 1.53 10.82
C PRO A 23 -17.91 0.52 11.09
N ILE A 24 -17.73 -0.50 10.24
CA ILE A 24 -16.73 -1.54 10.46
C ILE A 24 -15.33 -0.96 10.23
N THR A 25 -15.14 -0.23 9.13
CA THR A 25 -13.86 0.36 8.76
C THR A 25 -13.43 1.42 9.76
N CYS A 26 -14.36 2.31 10.16
CA CYS A 26 -14.10 3.32 11.18
C CYS A 26 -13.73 2.69 12.53
N GLN A 27 -14.45 1.66 12.98
CA GLN A 27 -14.12 0.97 14.23
C GLN A 27 -12.72 0.33 14.17
N ARG A 28 -12.40 -0.36 13.07
CA ARG A 28 -11.07 -0.98 12.89
C ARG A 28 -9.94 0.03 12.87
N LEU A 29 -10.16 1.20 12.26
CA LEU A 29 -9.21 2.30 12.32
C LEU A 29 -8.98 2.71 13.78
N LEU A 30 -10.06 3.00 14.52
CA LEU A 30 -9.97 3.41 15.93
C LEU A 30 -9.24 2.39 16.81
N ASP A 31 -9.42 1.09 16.55
CA ASP A 31 -8.79 0.01 17.31
C ASP A 31 -7.25 -0.04 17.16
N ILE A 32 -6.75 0.42 16.00
CA ILE A 32 -5.31 0.42 15.71
C ILE A 32 -4.64 1.77 15.99
N LEU A 33 -5.37 2.86 16.24
CA LEU A 33 -4.76 4.16 16.53
C LEU A 33 -3.98 4.16 17.87
N PRO A 34 -2.89 4.96 17.96
CA PRO A 34 -2.30 5.80 16.91
C PRO A 34 -1.45 5.02 15.91
N GLN A 35 -1.30 5.56 14.69
CA GLN A 35 -0.54 4.97 13.59
C GLN A 35 0.47 5.96 12.99
N LYS A 36 1.57 5.42 12.46
CA LYS A 36 2.56 6.15 11.66
C LYS A 36 2.73 5.42 10.34
N ILE A 37 2.50 6.14 9.24
CA ILE A 37 2.64 5.58 7.89
C ILE A 37 3.55 6.47 7.05
N ASP A 38 4.41 5.86 6.25
CA ASP A 38 5.04 6.50 5.10
C ASP A 38 3.97 6.80 4.06
N ILE A 39 3.91 8.05 3.60
CA ILE A 39 2.98 8.46 2.57
C ILE A 39 3.62 8.45 1.19
N HIS A 40 2.79 8.07 0.24
CA HIS A 40 3.05 7.97 -1.18
C HIS A 40 2.15 8.92 -1.92
N TYR A 41 2.60 9.35 -3.09
CA TYR A 41 1.78 10.12 -4.01
C TYR A 41 1.13 9.20 -5.04
N ALA A 42 -0.15 9.37 -5.36
CA ALA A 42 -0.83 8.55 -6.35
C ALA A 42 -0.28 8.76 -7.77
N LYS A 43 -0.11 7.65 -8.50
CA LYS A 43 0.46 7.67 -9.86
C LYS A 43 -0.61 7.76 -10.94
N PHE A 44 -1.86 7.41 -10.60
CA PHE A 44 -2.97 7.30 -11.53
C PHE A 44 -4.14 8.19 -11.11
N ALA A 45 -4.62 8.04 -9.88
CA ALA A 45 -5.78 8.77 -9.35
C ALA A 45 -5.70 10.30 -9.32
N GLY A 46 -4.52 10.92 -9.49
CA GLY A 46 -4.35 12.38 -9.47
C GLY A 46 -3.80 12.92 -8.15
N GLN A 47 -4.44 13.95 -7.59
CA GLN A 47 -4.03 14.58 -6.33
C GLN A 47 -4.53 13.80 -5.12
N GLU A 48 -3.81 12.72 -4.84
CA GLU A 48 -4.04 11.81 -3.72
C GLU A 48 -2.69 11.49 -3.04
N ILE A 49 -2.72 11.47 -1.71
CA ILE A 49 -1.70 10.77 -0.93
C ILE A 49 -2.31 9.53 -0.29
N PHE A 50 -1.48 8.49 -0.14
CA PHE A 50 -1.91 7.26 0.50
C PHE A 50 -0.77 6.57 1.27
N GLY A 51 -1.11 5.66 2.16
CA GLY A 51 -0.15 4.76 2.81
C GLY A 51 -0.84 3.54 3.39
N VAL A 52 -0.08 2.53 3.82
CA VAL A 52 -0.64 1.25 4.26
C VAL A 52 -0.96 1.28 5.75
N LEU A 53 -2.17 0.87 6.12
CA LEU A 53 -2.53 0.59 7.50
C LEU A 53 -2.55 -0.92 7.78
N PRO A 54 -2.15 -1.35 8.98
CA PRO A 54 -2.21 -2.76 9.39
C PRO A 54 -3.63 -3.17 9.79
N MET A 55 -4.59 -2.97 8.90
CA MET A 55 -5.99 -3.39 9.07
C MET A 55 -6.55 -3.87 7.74
N MET A 56 -7.42 -4.88 7.79
CA MET A 56 -8.33 -5.20 6.69
C MET A 56 -9.69 -4.60 7.01
N ALA A 57 -10.52 -4.31 6.01
CA ALA A 57 -11.93 -3.99 6.18
C ALA A 57 -12.70 -4.45 4.94
N PRO A 58 -14.00 -4.77 5.02
CA PRO A 58 -14.82 -4.95 3.83
C PRO A 58 -15.02 -3.59 3.12
N ILE A 59 -15.51 -3.63 1.88
CA ILE A 59 -16.02 -2.42 1.22
C ILE A 59 -17.38 -2.06 1.86
N GLU A 60 -17.50 -0.84 2.38
CA GLU A 60 -18.75 -0.28 2.93
C GLU A 60 -19.19 0.91 2.08
N GLY A 61 -20.35 0.82 1.43
CA GLY A 61 -20.89 1.91 0.61
C GLY A 61 -19.96 2.33 -0.53
N GLY A 62 -19.34 1.34 -1.19
CA GLY A 62 -18.29 1.53 -2.19
C GLY A 62 -18.58 2.64 -3.19
N LYS A 63 -17.64 3.58 -3.32
CA LYS A 63 -17.70 4.72 -4.24
C LYS A 63 -16.55 4.67 -5.24
N SER A 64 -16.78 5.18 -6.44
CA SER A 64 -15.73 5.49 -7.42
C SER A 64 -15.18 6.92 -7.26
N LEU A 65 -14.05 7.21 -7.89
CA LEU A 65 -13.37 8.51 -7.75
C LEU A 65 -14.19 9.70 -8.27
N ASN A 66 -15.12 9.48 -9.18
CA ASN A 66 -16.05 10.49 -9.69
C ASN A 66 -17.24 10.79 -8.76
N GLU A 67 -17.43 9.99 -7.70
CA GLU A 67 -18.53 10.12 -6.73
C GLU A 67 -18.09 10.75 -5.40
N ILE A 68 -16.82 11.11 -5.27
CA ILE A 68 -16.24 11.66 -4.06
C ILE A 68 -15.92 13.15 -4.20
N ASP A 69 -16.03 13.86 -3.07
CA ASP A 69 -15.68 15.27 -2.98
C ASP A 69 -14.18 15.43 -2.68
N GLN A 70 -13.64 16.62 -3.02
CA GLN A 70 -12.30 17.01 -2.61
C GLN A 70 -12.18 17.02 -1.07
N GLY A 71 -11.07 16.50 -0.56
CA GLY A 71 -10.84 16.27 0.86
C GLY A 71 -11.44 14.95 1.38
N CYS A 72 -11.93 14.08 0.51
CA CYS A 72 -12.37 12.74 0.89
C CYS A 72 -11.22 11.96 1.55
N VAL A 73 -11.50 11.41 2.73
CA VAL A 73 -10.64 10.42 3.39
C VAL A 73 -11.29 9.07 3.22
N ALA A 74 -10.55 8.11 2.67
CA ALA A 74 -11.06 6.80 2.34
C ALA A 74 -10.11 5.69 2.79
N PHE A 75 -10.67 4.49 2.86
CA PHE A 75 -9.91 3.26 2.94
C PHE A 75 -10.13 2.46 1.66
N TYR A 76 -9.04 1.94 1.08
CA TYR A 76 -9.09 1.03 -0.05
C TYR A 76 -8.75 -0.39 0.42
N PRO A 77 -9.77 -1.26 0.59
CA PRO A 77 -9.61 -2.60 1.15
C PRO A 77 -8.57 -3.50 0.47
N ASP A 78 -8.49 -3.44 -0.85
CA ASP A 78 -7.69 -4.38 -1.64
C ASP A 78 -6.20 -4.33 -1.31
N ARG A 79 -5.73 -3.15 -0.93
CA ARG A 79 -4.31 -2.90 -0.64
C ARG A 79 -4.08 -2.46 0.81
N ALA A 80 -5.12 -2.44 1.63
CA ALA A 80 -5.12 -1.85 2.96
C ALA A 80 -4.63 -0.40 2.99
N PHE A 81 -4.98 0.39 1.97
CA PHE A 81 -4.54 1.79 1.88
C PHE A 81 -5.47 2.73 2.64
N PHE A 82 -4.87 3.65 3.37
CA PHE A 82 -5.49 4.88 3.85
C PHE A 82 -5.22 5.97 2.84
N CYS A 83 -6.27 6.54 2.26
CA CYS A 83 -6.20 7.47 1.14
C CYS A 83 -6.77 8.84 1.53
N ILE A 84 -6.13 9.90 1.05
CA ILE A 84 -6.63 11.28 1.15
C ILE A 84 -6.64 11.88 -0.26
N TYR A 85 -7.84 12.08 -0.80
CA TYR A 85 -8.07 12.72 -2.09
C TYR A 85 -8.26 14.22 -1.87
N TYR A 86 -7.26 15.04 -2.17
CA TYR A 86 -7.26 16.45 -1.76
C TYR A 86 -7.31 17.44 -2.92
N GLY A 87 -7.41 16.99 -4.16
CA GLY A 87 -7.45 17.86 -5.34
C GLY A 87 -8.06 17.22 -6.58
N ALA A 88 -7.57 17.62 -7.75
CA ALA A 88 -8.05 17.12 -9.04
C ALA A 88 -7.73 15.63 -9.20
N LEU A 89 -8.75 14.85 -9.56
CA LEU A 89 -8.66 13.41 -9.73
C LEU A 89 -8.67 13.03 -11.21
N GLN A 90 -8.17 11.84 -11.51
CA GLN A 90 -8.28 11.20 -12.83
C GLN A 90 -9.27 10.04 -12.77
N ASP A 91 -9.72 9.60 -13.95
CA ASP A 91 -10.65 8.49 -14.07
C ASP A 91 -9.93 7.17 -13.77
N GLU A 92 -10.34 6.49 -12.71
CA GLU A 92 -9.83 5.18 -12.30
C GLU A 92 -11.01 4.32 -11.79
N GLU A 93 -11.07 3.08 -12.27
CA GLU A 93 -12.07 2.11 -11.83
C GLU A 93 -11.63 1.47 -10.52
N VAL A 94 -11.95 2.13 -9.41
CA VAL A 94 -11.75 1.61 -8.05
C VAL A 94 -13.04 1.71 -7.23
N SER A 95 -13.16 0.86 -6.22
CA SER A 95 -14.22 0.94 -5.22
C SER A 95 -13.61 1.13 -3.84
N ILE A 96 -13.81 2.31 -3.28
CA ILE A 96 -13.26 2.73 -1.98
C ILE A 96 -14.36 2.90 -0.94
N THR A 97 -13.99 2.72 0.32
CA THR A 97 -14.86 3.03 1.46
C THR A 97 -14.56 4.43 1.95
N VAL A 98 -15.50 5.36 1.83
CA VAL A 98 -15.32 6.71 2.35
C VAL A 98 -15.50 6.70 3.87
N ILE A 99 -14.46 7.07 4.60
CA ILE A 99 -14.41 7.00 6.07
C ILE A 99 -14.45 8.38 6.74
N GLY A 100 -14.28 9.45 5.98
CA GLY A 100 -14.40 10.80 6.53
C GLY A 100 -14.15 11.92 5.54
N GLN A 101 -14.17 13.13 6.08
CA GLN A 101 -13.91 14.36 5.33
C GLN A 101 -12.80 15.16 6.00
N LEU A 102 -11.74 15.45 5.25
CA LEU A 102 -10.60 16.25 5.67
C LEU A 102 -11.01 17.71 5.89
N ARG A 103 -10.51 18.27 6.99
CA ARG A 103 -10.49 19.69 7.34
C ARG A 103 -9.04 20.10 7.53
N ALA A 104 -8.49 20.72 6.50
CA ALA A 104 -7.10 21.13 6.43
C ALA A 104 -6.98 22.57 5.94
N ASP A 105 -5.96 23.28 6.42
CA ASP A 105 -5.59 24.58 5.89
C ASP A 105 -4.73 24.43 4.62
N PRO A 106 -4.52 25.52 3.85
CA PRO A 106 -3.68 25.47 2.65
C PRO A 106 -2.23 25.03 2.91
N ASP A 107 -1.71 25.26 4.12
CA ASP A 107 -0.36 24.85 4.51
C ASP A 107 -0.24 23.33 4.55
N PHE A 108 -1.20 22.63 5.18
CA PHE A 108 -1.23 21.18 5.25
C PHE A 108 -1.44 20.56 3.86
N ILE A 109 -2.34 21.14 3.05
CA ILE A 109 -2.53 20.73 1.64
C ILE A 109 -1.22 20.87 0.85
N GLY A 110 -0.50 21.98 1.06
CA GLY A 110 0.82 22.20 0.44
C GLY A 110 1.89 21.19 0.88
N GLU A 111 1.84 20.70 2.12
CA GLU A 111 2.72 19.61 2.56
C GLU A 111 2.38 18.28 1.89
N MET A 112 1.09 17.96 1.71
CA MET A 112 0.68 16.76 0.97
C MET A 112 1.13 16.82 -0.50
N GLU A 113 1.01 17.97 -1.17
CA GLU A 113 1.45 18.12 -2.57
C GLU A 113 2.96 17.89 -2.74
N LYS A 114 3.76 18.28 -1.74
CA LYS A 114 5.22 18.02 -1.77
C LYS A 114 5.56 16.53 -1.72
N CYS A 115 4.66 15.66 -1.26
CA CYS A 115 4.85 14.20 -1.27
C CYS A 115 5.13 13.67 -2.69
N ARG A 116 4.64 14.34 -3.74
CA ARG A 116 4.97 14.03 -5.14
C ARG A 116 6.47 13.93 -5.41
N PHE A 117 7.24 14.78 -4.74
CA PHE A 117 8.71 14.85 -4.85
C PHE A 117 9.44 14.28 -3.63
N ARG A 118 8.73 14.10 -2.51
CA ARG A 118 9.26 13.64 -1.22
C ARG A 118 8.43 12.47 -0.70
N GLN A 119 8.41 11.37 -1.45
CA GLN A 119 7.74 10.16 -0.97
C GLN A 119 8.42 9.63 0.29
N GLY A 120 7.64 9.06 1.19
CA GLY A 120 8.14 8.46 2.43
C GLY A 120 8.16 9.41 3.63
N ASP A 121 7.67 10.64 3.49
CA ASP A 121 7.34 11.49 4.63
C ASP A 121 6.37 10.74 5.57
N ILE A 122 6.47 10.97 6.88
CA ILE A 122 5.67 10.25 7.87
C ILE A 122 4.41 11.04 8.20
N LEU A 123 3.25 10.43 7.96
CA LEU A 123 1.96 10.88 8.45
C LEU A 123 1.64 10.18 9.77
N GLU A 124 1.45 10.95 10.83
CA GLU A 124 0.93 10.43 12.10
C GLU A 124 -0.59 10.59 12.13
N ILE A 125 -1.29 9.51 12.46
CA ILE A 125 -2.75 9.45 12.55
C ILE A 125 -3.10 9.09 13.99
N TYR A 126 -3.90 9.91 14.67
CA TYR A 126 -4.20 9.67 16.08
C TYR A 126 -5.54 10.27 16.51
N ASP A 127 -6.14 9.63 17.51
CA ASP A 127 -7.30 10.15 18.22
C ASP A 127 -6.80 11.05 19.36
N PRO A 128 -7.07 12.38 19.34
CA PRO A 128 -6.61 13.29 20.38
C PRO A 128 -7.26 13.03 21.74
N ASP A 129 -8.43 12.40 21.76
CA ASP A 129 -9.22 12.12 22.97
C ASP A 129 -8.95 10.72 23.53
N ALA A 130 -8.25 9.86 22.77
CA ALA A 130 -7.86 8.54 23.24
C ALA A 130 -6.76 8.63 24.30
N ALA A 131 -6.77 7.66 25.23
CA ALA A 131 -5.65 7.49 26.15
C ALA A 131 -4.35 7.32 25.35
N SER A 132 -3.28 7.97 25.81
CA SER A 132 -1.98 7.87 25.15
C SER A 132 -1.57 6.40 25.06
N ARG A 133 -1.49 5.89 23.83
CA ARG A 133 -1.03 4.56 23.48
C ARG A 133 0.22 4.70 22.63
N ALA A 134 1.18 3.80 22.80
CA ALA A 134 2.31 3.71 21.90
C ALA A 134 1.85 3.17 20.53
N TYR A 135 2.46 3.67 19.46
CA TYR A 135 2.33 3.05 18.15
C TYR A 135 2.85 1.61 18.21
N GLU A 136 2.05 0.68 17.69
CA GLU A 136 2.41 -0.73 17.56
C GLU A 136 2.34 -1.12 16.08
N PRO A 137 3.47 -1.46 15.43
CA PRO A 137 3.46 -1.98 14.07
C PRO A 137 2.81 -3.38 14.03
N HIS A 138 2.36 -3.78 12.84
CA HIS A 138 1.91 -5.15 12.60
C HIS A 138 2.98 -6.17 12.98
N LYS A 139 2.55 -7.28 13.57
CA LYS A 139 3.43 -8.42 13.89
C LYS A 139 3.17 -9.51 12.85
N PHE A 140 4.14 -9.70 11.98
CA PHE A 140 4.06 -10.75 10.96
C PHE A 140 3.99 -12.14 11.60
N LEU A 141 3.20 -13.04 11.00
CA LEU A 141 3.15 -14.46 11.38
C LEU A 141 4.50 -15.14 11.11
N ILE A 142 5.19 -14.70 10.05
CA ILE A 142 6.52 -15.18 9.70
C ILE A 142 7.57 -14.23 10.29
N ASP A 143 8.63 -14.78 10.88
CA ASP A 143 9.85 -14.03 11.19
C ASP A 143 10.56 -13.68 9.87
N THR A 144 10.15 -12.56 9.30
CA THR A 144 10.65 -12.02 8.03
C THR A 144 11.71 -10.95 8.30
N LYS A 145 12.52 -10.64 7.29
CA LYS A 145 13.39 -9.45 7.32
C LYS A 145 12.62 -8.16 7.04
N MET A 146 11.30 -8.24 6.84
CA MET A 146 10.43 -7.11 6.57
C MET A 146 10.17 -6.33 7.85
N SER A 147 10.40 -5.02 7.80
CA SER A 147 10.03 -4.11 8.87
C SER A 147 9.02 -3.09 8.36
N TRP A 148 8.08 -2.73 9.24
CA TRP A 148 7.14 -1.66 8.94
C TRP A 148 7.82 -0.29 8.85
N THR A 149 8.89 -0.09 9.62
CA THR A 149 9.54 1.22 9.80
C THR A 149 10.94 1.31 9.21
N LYS A 150 11.48 0.19 8.71
CA LYS A 150 12.82 0.14 8.14
C LYS A 150 12.80 -0.59 6.80
N LEU A 151 13.36 0.05 5.77
CA LEU A 151 13.61 -0.56 4.47
C LEU A 151 14.44 -1.85 4.62
N PRO A 152 13.97 -3.00 4.11
CA PRO A 152 14.72 -4.24 4.11
C PRO A 152 16.02 -4.11 3.31
N ASP A 153 17.07 -4.74 3.84
CA ASP A 153 18.40 -4.75 3.22
C ASP A 153 18.35 -5.38 1.81
N ASP A 154 17.57 -6.45 1.63
CA ASP A 154 17.37 -7.14 0.34
C ASP A 154 16.83 -6.20 -0.75
N ILE A 155 15.84 -5.37 -0.43
CA ILE A 155 15.29 -4.36 -1.36
C ILE A 155 16.36 -3.31 -1.67
N ARG A 156 17.09 -2.83 -0.64
CA ARG A 156 18.17 -1.85 -0.81
C ARG A 156 19.30 -2.37 -1.71
N HIS A 157 19.69 -3.64 -1.60
CA HIS A 157 20.75 -4.22 -2.42
C HIS A 157 20.41 -4.20 -3.93
N VAL A 158 19.12 -4.20 -4.31
CA VAL A 158 18.72 -4.05 -5.73
C VAL A 158 19.21 -2.72 -6.30
N PHE A 159 19.17 -1.64 -5.50
CA PHE A 159 19.61 -0.29 -5.89
C PHE A 159 21.14 -0.15 -5.99
N GLU A 160 21.87 -1.03 -5.32
CA GLU A 160 23.33 -1.03 -5.32
C GLU A 160 23.90 -1.71 -6.57
N LYS A 161 23.08 -2.43 -7.36
CA LYS A 161 23.50 -3.10 -8.60
C LYS A 161 23.94 -2.10 -9.67
N ARG A 162 24.88 -2.52 -10.51
CA ARG A 162 25.51 -1.70 -11.57
C ARG A 162 25.60 -2.49 -12.89
N GLY A 163 25.33 -1.81 -14.00
CA GLY A 163 25.29 -2.41 -15.35
C GLY A 163 24.37 -1.61 -16.28
N ILE A 164 24.28 -2.01 -17.55
CA ILE A 164 23.57 -1.22 -18.59
C ILE A 164 22.08 -1.03 -18.26
N ALA A 165 21.41 -2.07 -17.78
CA ALA A 165 20.01 -2.02 -17.36
C ALA A 165 19.83 -1.96 -15.83
N LEU A 166 20.91 -1.68 -15.08
CA LEU A 166 20.93 -1.75 -13.62
C LEU A 166 21.22 -0.37 -13.00
N PRO A 167 20.55 0.00 -11.91
CA PRO A 167 19.56 -0.81 -11.19
C PRO A 167 18.13 -0.69 -11.76
N GLY A 168 17.90 0.22 -12.73
CA GLY A 168 16.56 0.63 -13.17
C GLY A 168 15.63 -0.51 -13.63
N GLY A 169 16.15 -1.45 -14.42
CA GLY A 169 15.36 -2.59 -14.90
C GLY A 169 14.76 -3.41 -13.74
N PRO A 170 15.58 -4.06 -12.89
CA PRO A 170 15.09 -4.82 -11.74
C PRO A 170 14.15 -4.04 -10.82
N ILE A 171 14.38 -2.74 -10.61
CA ILE A 171 13.51 -1.91 -9.76
C ILE A 171 12.10 -1.80 -10.37
N ILE A 172 12.01 -1.42 -11.64
CA ILE A 172 10.71 -1.27 -12.32
C ILE A 172 9.99 -2.62 -12.41
N TYR A 173 10.73 -3.70 -12.69
CA TYR A 173 10.17 -5.06 -12.65
C TYR A 173 9.69 -5.42 -11.24
N SER A 174 10.44 -5.06 -10.19
CA SER A 174 10.07 -5.38 -8.82
C SER A 174 8.77 -4.72 -8.39
N ASP A 175 8.53 -3.46 -8.77
CA ASP A 175 7.25 -2.77 -8.50
C ASP A 175 6.08 -3.46 -9.21
N GLY A 176 6.26 -3.81 -10.48
CA GLY A 176 5.23 -4.52 -11.24
C GLY A 176 4.93 -5.92 -10.69
N GLU A 177 5.95 -6.69 -10.34
CA GLU A 177 5.77 -8.05 -9.81
C GLU A 177 5.24 -8.04 -8.37
N SER A 178 5.65 -7.08 -7.52
CA SER A 178 5.11 -6.95 -6.16
C SER A 178 3.64 -6.56 -6.15
N ARG A 179 3.23 -5.60 -7.01
CA ARG A 179 1.83 -5.20 -7.14
C ARG A 179 0.94 -6.34 -7.62
N LYS A 180 1.39 -7.11 -8.63
CA LYS A 180 0.66 -8.31 -9.09
C LYS A 180 0.53 -9.36 -8.01
N LEU A 181 1.59 -9.59 -7.22
CA LEU A 181 1.53 -10.52 -6.11
C LEU A 181 0.52 -10.03 -5.04
N ALA A 182 0.51 -8.73 -4.74
CA ALA A 182 -0.46 -8.15 -3.81
C ALA A 182 -1.90 -8.39 -4.27
N ASP A 183 -2.21 -8.08 -5.53
CA ASP A 183 -3.54 -8.27 -6.11
C ASP A 183 -3.95 -9.75 -6.11
N LEU A 184 -3.00 -10.64 -6.42
CA LEU A 184 -3.22 -12.09 -6.37
C LEU A 184 -3.51 -12.58 -4.94
N VAL A 185 -2.71 -12.18 -3.95
CA VAL A 185 -2.87 -12.60 -2.56
C VAL A 185 -4.18 -12.09 -1.99
N TYR A 186 -4.56 -10.85 -2.30
CA TYR A 186 -5.85 -10.31 -1.92
C TYR A 186 -7.02 -11.05 -2.61
N THR A 187 -6.88 -11.41 -3.89
CA THR A 187 -7.88 -12.24 -4.59
C THR A 187 -8.05 -13.59 -3.89
N MET A 188 -6.95 -14.26 -3.54
CA MET A 188 -7.00 -15.51 -2.77
C MET A 188 -7.68 -15.33 -1.41
N TYR A 189 -7.43 -14.20 -0.74
CA TYR A 189 -8.09 -13.87 0.53
C TYR A 189 -9.62 -13.72 0.37
N LEU A 190 -10.08 -12.99 -0.64
CA LEU A 190 -11.51 -12.84 -0.91
C LEU A 190 -12.18 -14.18 -1.23
N SER A 191 -11.55 -15.00 -2.06
CA SER A 191 -12.03 -16.35 -2.35
C SER A 191 -12.13 -17.21 -1.09
N ALA A 192 -11.12 -17.16 -0.20
CA ALA A 192 -11.16 -17.87 1.07
C ALA A 192 -12.30 -17.37 1.99
N LEU A 193 -12.60 -16.07 1.99
CA LEU A 193 -13.76 -15.52 2.70
C LEU A 193 -15.09 -16.04 2.14
N ASN A 194 -15.18 -16.16 0.81
CA ASN A 194 -16.37 -16.63 0.10
C ASN A 194 -16.53 -18.16 0.10
N GLY A 195 -15.55 -18.89 0.67
CA GLY A 195 -15.55 -20.36 0.67
C GLY A 195 -15.25 -20.97 -0.70
N GLU A 196 -14.62 -20.20 -1.59
CA GLU A 196 -14.13 -20.69 -2.87
C GLU A 196 -12.81 -21.45 -2.67
N GLU A 197 -12.68 -22.60 -3.32
CA GLU A 197 -11.48 -23.41 -3.24
C GLU A 197 -10.67 -23.32 -4.54
N TYR A 198 -9.40 -22.96 -4.41
CA TYR A 198 -8.41 -23.14 -5.47
C TYR A 198 -7.62 -24.43 -5.24
N GLY A 199 -7.24 -25.10 -6.33
CA GLY A 199 -6.40 -26.29 -6.25
C GLY A 199 -5.04 -25.97 -5.60
N LYS A 200 -4.68 -26.70 -4.54
CA LYS A 200 -3.40 -26.53 -3.82
C LYS A 200 -2.18 -26.54 -4.75
N ASP A 201 -2.17 -27.44 -5.74
CA ASP A 201 -1.09 -27.53 -6.73
C ASP A 201 -0.99 -26.29 -7.62
N PHE A 202 -2.12 -25.64 -7.92
CA PHE A 202 -2.14 -24.40 -8.68
C PHE A 202 -1.57 -23.25 -7.85
N ILE A 203 -2.03 -23.08 -6.60
CA ILE A 203 -1.47 -22.09 -5.66
C ILE A 203 0.04 -22.29 -5.51
N ALA A 204 0.48 -23.52 -5.28
CA ALA A 204 1.90 -23.85 -5.09
C ALA A 204 2.74 -23.40 -6.30
N ARG A 205 2.34 -23.78 -7.51
CA ARG A 205 3.06 -23.41 -8.75
C ARG A 205 3.03 -21.91 -9.01
N LEU A 206 1.93 -21.25 -8.70
CA LEU A 206 1.79 -19.81 -8.89
C LEU A 206 2.72 -19.04 -7.95
N LEU A 207 2.76 -19.42 -6.67
CA LEU A 207 3.66 -18.79 -5.69
C LEU A 207 5.14 -19.13 -5.97
N ASP A 208 5.45 -20.35 -6.46
CA ASP A 208 6.80 -20.68 -6.94
C ASP A 208 7.22 -19.78 -8.10
N TYR A 209 6.30 -19.50 -9.04
CA TYR A 209 6.55 -18.60 -10.15
C TYR A 209 6.78 -17.15 -9.69
N CYS A 210 5.95 -16.64 -8.77
CA CYS A 210 6.13 -15.31 -8.19
C CYS A 210 7.47 -15.20 -7.45
N ALA A 211 7.81 -16.17 -6.61
CA ALA A 211 9.10 -16.23 -5.91
C ALA A 211 10.28 -16.27 -6.90
N PHE A 212 10.17 -17.05 -7.97
CA PHE A 212 11.19 -17.09 -9.02
C PHE A 212 11.37 -15.73 -9.72
N LYS A 213 10.30 -14.98 -9.98
CA LYS A 213 10.38 -13.63 -10.58
C LYS A 213 11.00 -12.61 -9.62
N ILE A 214 10.54 -12.60 -8.38
CA ILE A 214 11.03 -11.72 -7.31
C ILE A 214 12.52 -11.99 -7.01
N GLY A 215 12.88 -13.25 -6.77
CA GLY A 215 14.25 -13.63 -6.39
C GLY A 215 15.21 -13.71 -7.57
N GLY A 216 14.75 -14.13 -8.75
CA GLY A 216 15.60 -14.29 -9.93
C GLY A 216 15.78 -13.00 -10.72
N TRP A 217 14.69 -12.45 -11.26
CA TRP A 217 14.74 -11.29 -12.16
C TRP A 217 14.93 -9.97 -11.42
N CYS A 218 14.23 -9.79 -10.30
CA CYS A 218 14.37 -8.58 -9.48
C CYS A 218 15.59 -8.69 -8.55
N GLY A 219 15.97 -9.92 -8.19
CA GLY A 219 17.10 -10.21 -7.33
C GLY A 219 16.89 -9.75 -5.89
N MET A 220 15.66 -9.92 -5.39
CA MET A 220 15.25 -9.78 -3.99
C MET A 220 15.08 -11.20 -3.41
N THR A 221 16.19 -11.82 -3.04
CA THR A 221 16.22 -13.24 -2.69
C THR A 221 15.56 -13.54 -1.36
N ASP A 222 15.75 -12.66 -0.37
CA ASP A 222 15.11 -12.82 0.94
C ASP A 222 13.58 -12.68 0.81
N CYS A 223 13.13 -11.71 0.01
CA CYS A 223 11.69 -11.55 -0.27
C CYS A 223 11.11 -12.78 -0.98
N ALA A 224 11.86 -13.42 -1.88
CA ALA A 224 11.41 -14.65 -2.53
C ALA A 224 11.32 -15.83 -1.55
N GLU A 225 12.25 -15.93 -0.60
CA GLU A 225 12.19 -16.93 0.48
C GLU A 225 10.95 -16.72 1.35
N ASP A 226 10.62 -15.47 1.71
CA ASP A 226 9.41 -15.16 2.47
C ASP A 226 8.14 -15.58 1.72
N VAL A 227 8.05 -15.35 0.40
CA VAL A 227 6.93 -15.84 -0.43
C VAL A 227 6.80 -17.37 -0.36
N LEU A 228 7.92 -18.10 -0.42
CA LEU A 228 7.92 -19.55 -0.30
C LEU A 228 7.52 -20.02 1.10
N ARG A 229 7.86 -19.27 2.16
CA ARG A 229 7.42 -19.56 3.52
C ARG A 229 5.92 -19.33 3.68
N TYR A 230 5.36 -18.27 3.10
CA TYR A 230 3.90 -18.08 3.07
C TYR A 230 3.19 -19.20 2.30
N LYS A 231 3.75 -19.62 1.16
CA LYS A 231 3.25 -20.79 0.43
C LYS A 231 3.20 -22.02 1.34
N ASP A 232 4.27 -22.30 2.07
CA ASP A 232 4.31 -23.46 2.97
C ASP A 232 3.27 -23.35 4.10
N LEU A 233 3.10 -22.17 4.71
CA LEU A 233 2.07 -21.92 5.72
C LEU A 233 0.64 -22.12 5.17
N LEU A 234 0.38 -21.69 3.94
CA LEU A 234 -0.93 -21.86 3.30
C LEU A 234 -1.26 -23.33 3.01
N LEU A 235 -0.23 -24.14 2.76
CA LEU A 235 -0.41 -25.53 2.31
C LEU A 235 -0.23 -26.57 3.41
N ASP A 236 0.39 -26.22 4.55
CA ASP A 236 0.69 -27.15 5.63
C ASP A 236 -0.55 -27.69 6.38
N GLY A 237 -1.69 -27.02 6.24
CA GLY A 237 -2.95 -27.40 6.89
C GLY A 237 -2.97 -27.24 8.41
N ARG A 238 -1.97 -26.56 8.99
CA ARG A 238 -1.87 -26.30 10.43
C ARG A 238 -2.39 -24.91 10.81
N HIS A 239 -2.39 -23.97 9.87
CA HIS A 239 -2.85 -22.60 10.07
C HIS A 239 -4.18 -22.37 9.36
N ASP A 240 -4.99 -21.43 9.86
CA ASP A 240 -6.14 -20.93 9.12
C ASP A 240 -5.64 -20.19 7.87
N PRO A 241 -6.00 -20.62 6.65
CA PRO A 241 -5.60 -19.93 5.43
C PRO A 241 -5.98 -18.45 5.43
N LYS A 242 -7.07 -18.06 6.08
CA LYS A 242 -7.49 -16.65 6.15
C LYS A 242 -6.51 -15.80 6.94
N GLU A 243 -6.03 -16.31 8.07
CA GLU A 243 -5.04 -15.62 8.90
C GLU A 243 -3.71 -15.47 8.15
N VAL A 244 -3.26 -16.55 7.49
CA VAL A 244 -2.03 -16.53 6.69
C VAL A 244 -2.15 -15.55 5.51
N LEU A 245 -3.30 -15.53 4.82
CA LEU A 245 -3.53 -14.61 3.70
C LEU A 245 -3.58 -13.16 4.16
N VAL A 246 -4.23 -12.84 5.29
CA VAL A 246 -4.23 -11.48 5.84
C VAL A 246 -2.81 -11.01 6.15
N ASP A 247 -2.02 -11.85 6.82
CA ASP A 247 -0.62 -11.54 7.11
C ASP A 247 0.21 -11.35 5.84
N PHE A 248 -0.01 -12.20 4.84
CA PHE A 248 0.67 -12.12 3.56
C PHE A 248 0.27 -10.86 2.79
N VAL A 249 -1.00 -10.43 2.83
CA VAL A 249 -1.46 -9.15 2.26
C VAL A 249 -0.68 -7.99 2.89
N TYR A 250 -0.51 -7.95 4.21
CA TYR A 250 0.27 -6.89 4.86
C TYR A 250 1.73 -6.92 4.46
N TRP A 251 2.34 -8.12 4.42
CA TRP A 251 3.73 -8.27 4.05
C TRP A 251 3.99 -7.81 2.61
N VAL A 252 3.17 -8.27 1.65
CA VAL A 252 3.38 -7.96 0.22
C VAL A 252 3.08 -6.50 -0.09
N ASN A 253 2.05 -5.90 0.53
CA ASN A 253 1.79 -4.47 0.37
C ASN A 253 2.92 -3.64 0.98
N ARG A 254 3.43 -4.02 2.16
CA ARG A 254 4.57 -3.31 2.76
C ARG A 254 5.82 -3.40 1.89
N MET A 255 6.14 -4.59 1.38
CA MET A 255 7.23 -4.80 0.42
C MET A 255 7.05 -3.92 -0.82
N SER A 256 5.85 -3.91 -1.40
CA SER A 256 5.54 -3.10 -2.59
C SER A 256 5.69 -1.61 -2.33
N MET A 257 5.29 -1.12 -1.16
CA MET A 257 5.47 0.28 -0.77
C MET A 257 6.95 0.62 -0.60
N TRP A 258 7.74 -0.25 0.02
CA TRP A 258 9.18 0.00 0.10
C TRP A 258 9.84 0.13 -1.27
N ILE A 259 9.43 -0.67 -2.25
CA ILE A 259 9.92 -0.56 -3.62
C ILE A 259 9.46 0.77 -4.25
N ASP A 260 8.19 1.12 -4.09
CA ASP A 260 7.60 2.35 -4.65
C ASP A 260 8.28 3.62 -4.13
N LEU A 261 8.68 3.66 -2.85
CA LEU A 261 9.41 4.79 -2.26
C LEU A 261 10.76 5.06 -2.94
N LEU A 262 11.35 4.03 -3.54
CA LEU A 262 12.68 4.14 -4.11
C LEU A 262 12.66 4.54 -5.59
N ILE A 263 11.48 4.63 -6.20
CA ILE A 263 11.32 5.04 -7.58
C ILE A 263 11.01 6.54 -7.62
N PRO A 264 11.85 7.37 -8.27
CA PRO A 264 11.57 8.78 -8.49
C PRO A 264 10.55 8.93 -9.63
N TRP A 265 9.30 8.55 -9.38
CA TRP A 265 8.27 8.42 -10.42
C TRP A 265 8.03 9.70 -11.23
N GLU A 266 8.18 10.86 -10.61
CA GLU A 266 8.07 12.13 -11.32
C GLU A 266 9.17 12.27 -12.37
N ASP A 267 10.44 12.03 -11.99
CA ASP A 267 11.57 12.09 -12.92
C ASP A 267 11.46 11.03 -14.02
N VAL A 268 10.98 9.83 -13.68
CA VAL A 268 10.73 8.74 -14.64
C VAL A 268 9.66 9.18 -15.64
N THR A 269 8.54 9.72 -15.15
CA THR A 269 7.45 10.23 -16.00
C THR A 269 7.94 11.32 -16.94
N GLU A 270 8.67 12.30 -16.42
CA GLU A 270 9.20 13.41 -17.22
C GLU A 270 10.24 12.95 -18.25
N LEU A 271 11.06 11.95 -17.92
CA LEU A 271 11.97 11.33 -18.89
C LEU A 271 11.21 10.64 -20.01
N MET A 272 10.13 9.91 -19.68
CA MET A 272 9.31 9.17 -20.64
C MET A 272 8.46 10.06 -21.54
N ARG A 273 8.11 11.27 -21.10
CA ARG A 273 7.43 12.29 -21.92
C ARG A 273 8.33 12.92 -22.97
N ARG A 274 9.65 12.78 -22.86
CA ARG A 274 10.58 13.34 -23.85
C ARG A 274 10.39 12.61 -25.17
N PRO A 275 10.27 13.34 -26.29
CA PRO A 275 10.24 12.72 -27.60
C PRO A 275 11.46 11.80 -27.74
N ASN A 276 11.21 10.53 -28.01
CA ASN A 276 12.30 9.65 -28.39
C ASN A 276 12.63 10.02 -29.84
N ASP A 277 13.85 10.51 -30.10
CA ASP A 277 14.35 10.89 -31.44
C ASP A 277 14.22 9.76 -32.49
N ILE A 278 13.84 8.55 -32.04
CA ILE A 278 13.63 7.34 -32.82
C ILE A 278 12.28 7.32 -33.55
N VAL A 279 11.29 8.15 -33.18
CA VAL A 279 10.02 8.21 -33.93
C VAL A 279 9.74 9.64 -34.43
N PRO A 280 10.18 9.98 -35.66
CA PRO A 280 10.03 11.32 -36.23
C PRO A 280 8.58 11.78 -36.47
N ASN A 281 7.57 10.97 -36.14
CA ASN A 281 6.18 11.16 -36.58
C ASN A 281 5.12 10.81 -35.51
N PHE A 282 5.45 10.90 -34.21
CA PHE A 282 4.41 10.98 -33.17
C PHE A 282 4.22 12.44 -32.75
#